data_AF-A0A505D396-F1
#
_entry.id   AF-A0A505D396-F1
#
_cell.length_a   1.000
_cell.length_b   1.000
_cell.length_c   1.000
_cell.angle_alpha   90.00
_cell.angle_beta   90.00
_cell.angle_gamma   90.00
#
_symmetry.space_group_name_H-M   'P 1'
#
loop_
_entity.id
_entity.type
_entity.pdbx_description
1 polymer ?
#
loop_
_entity_poly.entity_id
_entity_poly.type
_entity_poly.pdbx_seq_one_letter_code
_entity_poly.pdbx_strand_id
1 'polypeptide(L)'
;MAISVFDLFSIGIGPSSSHTVGPMRAARMFARRLKEDGVLAQTATVRAELYGSLGATGHGHGTPKAVLLGLEGNEPHTVDVAQAEDDVERIKSTGRLRLLGVEIGDAQEIAFDFHNSLVLHRRKALPYHANGMTLWAYDTDGTELLSKTYYSVGGGFVVDEEAVGADRIKLDDTV
;
A
#
# COMPACT_ATOMS: atom_id res chain seq x y z
N MET A 1 -5.79 9.58 25.25
CA MET A 1 -5.35 8.39 24.48
C MET A 1 -4.75 7.39 25.46
N ALA A 2 -5.14 6.12 25.35
CA ALA A 2 -4.45 5.02 26.02
C ALA A 2 -3.62 4.30 24.94
N ILE A 3 -2.35 4.07 25.21
CA ILE A 3 -1.46 3.25 24.36
C ILE A 3 -1.48 1.84 24.94
N SER A 4 -1.87 0.86 24.15
CA SER A 4 -1.89 -0.55 24.53
C SER A 4 -0.49 -1.16 24.41
N VAL A 5 -0.20 -2.22 25.18
CA VAL A 5 1.02 -3.02 25.00
C VAL A 5 1.08 -3.64 23.60
N PHE A 6 -0.07 -3.94 23.00
CA PHE A 6 -0.17 -4.46 21.63
C PHE A 6 0.16 -3.39 20.57
N ASP A 7 0.03 -2.10 20.89
CA ASP A 7 0.48 -1.01 20.00
C ASP A 7 2.00 -0.87 20.00
N LEU A 8 2.65 -1.28 21.10
CA LEU A 8 4.10 -1.25 21.26
C LEU A 8 4.78 -2.48 20.64
N PHE A 9 4.12 -3.64 20.67
CA PHE A 9 4.64 -4.90 20.15
C PHE A 9 3.68 -5.50 19.13
N SER A 10 3.95 -5.24 17.84
CA SER A 10 3.19 -5.80 16.72
C SER A 10 4.00 -6.84 15.94
N ILE A 11 3.32 -7.91 15.53
CA ILE A 11 3.87 -8.90 14.58
C ILE A 11 3.77 -8.28 13.18
N GLY A 12 4.87 -8.29 12.44
CA GLY A 12 4.89 -7.77 11.08
C GLY A 12 6.10 -8.23 10.29
N ILE A 13 6.06 -7.98 8.98
CA ILE A 13 7.18 -8.22 8.09
C ILE A 13 8.26 -7.14 8.24
N GLY A 14 9.52 -7.58 8.39
CA GLY A 14 10.68 -6.70 8.41
C GLY A 14 11.06 -6.18 7.01
N PRO A 15 12.00 -5.22 6.91
CA PRO A 15 12.88 -4.74 7.98
C PRO A 15 12.37 -3.52 8.76
N SER A 16 11.26 -2.87 8.36
CA SER A 16 10.85 -1.59 8.96
C SER A 16 9.34 -1.43 9.11
N SER A 17 8.87 -1.08 10.31
CA SER A 17 7.44 -0.82 10.53
C SER A 17 6.93 0.39 9.73
N SER A 18 7.73 1.44 9.56
CA SER A 18 7.31 2.65 8.84
C SER A 18 7.51 2.55 7.32
N HIS A 19 8.47 1.76 6.86
CA HIS A 19 8.81 1.65 5.43
C HIS A 19 8.39 0.31 4.80
N THR A 20 7.91 -0.65 5.60
CA THR A 20 7.42 -1.94 5.12
C THR A 20 5.97 -2.17 5.58
N VAL A 21 5.71 -2.23 6.89
CA VAL A 21 4.36 -2.52 7.43
C VAL A 21 3.35 -1.43 7.05
N GLY A 22 3.69 -0.16 7.25
CA GLY A 22 2.82 0.97 6.90
C GLY A 22 2.45 1.01 5.41
N PRO A 23 3.42 1.03 4.48
CA PRO A 23 3.13 1.00 3.04
C PRO A 23 2.30 -0.20 2.60
N MET A 24 2.52 -1.39 3.16
CA MET A 24 1.72 -2.58 2.86
C MET A 24 0.26 -2.40 3.31
N ARG A 25 0.04 -1.91 4.54
CA ARG A 25 -1.30 -1.61 5.06
C ARG A 25 -2.02 -0.58 4.20
N ALA A 26 -1.35 0.53 3.88
CA ALA A 26 -1.90 1.60 3.05
C ALA A 26 -2.30 1.09 1.65
N ALA A 27 -1.44 0.29 1.01
CA ALA A 27 -1.72 -0.32 -0.29
C ALA A 27 -2.94 -1.26 -0.25
N ARG A 28 -3.06 -2.06 0.81
CA ARG A 28 -4.22 -2.93 1.02
C ARG A 28 -5.51 -2.16 1.30
N MET A 29 -5.43 -1.12 2.13
CA MET A 29 -6.55 -0.22 2.39
C MET A 29 -7.07 0.40 1.09
N PHE A 30 -6.17 0.85 0.22
CA PHE A 30 -6.53 1.36 -1.10
C PHE A 30 -7.23 0.31 -1.97
N ALA A 31 -6.68 -0.91 -2.08
CA ALA A 31 -7.29 -1.97 -2.87
C ALA A 31 -8.68 -2.38 -2.35
N ARG A 32 -8.86 -2.44 -1.02
CA ARG A 32 -10.17 -2.66 -0.39
C ARG A 32 -11.12 -1.51 -0.67
N ARG A 33 -10.63 -0.27 -0.67
CA ARG A 33 -11.45 0.90 -0.97
C ARG A 33 -12.03 0.84 -2.38
N LEU A 34 -11.25 0.39 -3.39
CA LEU A 34 -11.78 0.16 -4.75
C LEU A 34 -12.97 -0.82 -4.75
N LYS A 35 -12.91 -1.87 -3.92
CA LYS A 35 -13.98 -2.85 -3.76
C LYS A 35 -15.21 -2.24 -3.08
N GLU A 36 -15.01 -1.51 -1.99
CA GLU A 36 -16.06 -0.83 -1.24
C GLU A 36 -16.79 0.23 -2.08
N ASP A 37 -16.05 0.99 -2.87
CA ASP A 37 -16.59 2.03 -3.77
C ASP A 37 -17.17 1.45 -5.07
N GLY A 38 -17.10 0.12 -5.28
CA GLY A 38 -17.69 -0.56 -6.43
C GLY A 38 -16.94 -0.37 -7.76
N VAL A 39 -15.71 0.15 -7.71
CA VAL A 39 -14.88 0.45 -8.90
C VAL A 39 -13.76 -0.56 -9.15
N LEU A 40 -13.60 -1.57 -8.27
CA LEU A 40 -12.58 -2.61 -8.40
C LEU A 40 -12.61 -3.28 -9.78
N ALA A 41 -13.79 -3.73 -10.23
CA ALA A 41 -13.94 -4.43 -11.50
C ALA A 41 -13.60 -3.58 -12.74
N GLN A 42 -13.71 -2.24 -12.60
CA GLN A 42 -13.39 -1.29 -13.67
C GLN A 42 -11.91 -0.92 -13.69
N THR A 43 -11.16 -1.22 -12.62
CA THR A 43 -9.76 -0.84 -12.50
C THR A 43 -8.90 -1.67 -13.45
N ALA A 44 -8.25 -1.03 -14.41
CA ALA A 44 -7.40 -1.66 -15.41
C ALA A 44 -5.90 -1.55 -15.08
N THR A 45 -5.51 -0.53 -14.32
CA THR A 45 -4.16 -0.38 -13.78
C THR A 45 -4.16 0.48 -12.52
N VAL A 46 -3.07 0.39 -11.76
CA VAL A 46 -2.83 1.21 -10.57
C VAL A 46 -1.45 1.84 -10.62
N ARG A 47 -1.29 2.96 -9.90
CA ARG A 47 -0.03 3.66 -9.73
C ARG A 47 0.18 3.96 -8.25
N ALA A 48 1.41 3.79 -7.78
CA ALA A 48 1.84 4.15 -6.43
C ALA A 48 3.04 5.11 -6.53
N GLU A 49 2.95 6.25 -5.84
CA GLU A 49 4.04 7.20 -5.73
C GLU A 49 4.44 7.38 -4.27
N LEU A 50 5.73 7.25 -4.00
CA LEU A 50 6.32 7.28 -2.67
C LEU A 50 7.10 8.58 -2.49
N TYR A 51 6.83 9.30 -1.42
CA TYR A 51 7.33 10.65 -1.16
C TYR A 51 8.21 10.72 0.10
N GLY A 52 8.99 11.78 0.21
CA GLY A 52 9.83 12.07 1.37
C GLY A 52 10.78 10.91 1.70
N SER A 53 10.78 10.46 2.96
CA SER A 53 11.66 9.37 3.41
C SER A 53 11.31 8.03 2.76
N LEU A 54 10.03 7.76 2.46
CA LEU A 54 9.63 6.57 1.70
C LEU A 54 10.23 6.58 0.29
N GLY A 55 10.16 7.74 -0.40
CA GLY A 55 10.78 7.90 -1.71
C GLY A 55 12.31 7.83 -1.68
N ALA A 56 12.94 8.38 -0.64
CA ALA A 56 14.39 8.45 -0.53
C ALA A 56 15.05 7.12 -0.13
N THR A 57 14.44 6.38 0.81
CA THR A 57 15.07 5.20 1.44
C THR A 57 14.29 3.91 1.24
N GLY A 58 13.08 3.98 0.66
CA GLY A 58 12.15 2.85 0.60
C GLY A 58 12.68 1.63 -0.16
N HIS A 59 13.57 1.83 -1.14
CA HIS A 59 14.18 0.70 -1.85
C HIS A 59 14.97 -0.21 -0.91
N GLY A 60 15.80 0.35 -0.03
CA GLY A 60 16.58 -0.42 0.95
C GLY A 60 15.75 -1.06 2.07
N HIS A 61 14.50 -0.62 2.23
CA HIS A 61 13.56 -1.12 3.24
C HIS A 61 12.47 -2.04 2.66
N GLY A 62 12.56 -2.40 1.38
CA GLY A 62 11.57 -3.25 0.73
C GLY A 62 10.20 -2.60 0.55
N THR A 63 10.10 -1.26 0.57
CA THR A 63 8.84 -0.54 0.37
C THR A 63 8.14 -0.91 -0.93
N PRO A 64 8.83 -1.03 -2.10
CA PRO A 64 8.16 -1.45 -3.33
C PRO A 64 7.48 -2.81 -3.20
N LYS A 65 8.19 -3.81 -2.64
CA LYS A 65 7.64 -5.14 -2.37
C LYS A 65 6.41 -5.05 -1.46
N ALA A 66 6.51 -4.30 -0.37
CA ALA A 66 5.42 -4.12 0.58
C ALA A 66 4.16 -3.56 -0.08
N VAL A 67 4.30 -2.55 -0.96
CA VAL A 67 3.18 -1.97 -1.71
C VAL A 67 2.53 -3.00 -2.63
N LEU A 68 3.32 -3.78 -3.39
CA LEU A 68 2.78 -4.81 -4.28
C LEU A 68 1.99 -5.86 -3.52
N LEU A 69 2.57 -6.43 -2.47
CA LEU A 69 1.93 -7.46 -1.67
C LEU A 69 0.64 -6.94 -1.03
N GLY A 70 0.66 -5.69 -0.54
CA GLY A 70 -0.52 -5.03 0.01
C GLY A 70 -1.64 -4.85 -1.03
N LEU A 71 -1.31 -4.42 -2.26
CA LEU A 71 -2.27 -4.33 -3.36
C LEU A 71 -2.90 -5.69 -3.69
N GLU A 72 -2.14 -6.79 -3.59
CA GLU A 72 -2.67 -8.15 -3.76
C GLU A 72 -3.45 -8.67 -2.53
N GLY A 73 -3.60 -7.86 -1.49
CA GLY A 73 -4.45 -8.15 -0.32
C GLY A 73 -3.71 -8.78 0.86
N ASN A 74 -2.39 -8.93 0.81
CA ASN A 74 -1.61 -9.45 1.93
C ASN A 74 -1.60 -8.49 3.13
N GLU A 75 -1.60 -9.05 4.35
CA GLU A 75 -1.43 -8.29 5.58
C GLU A 75 -0.04 -8.52 6.19
N PRO A 76 0.56 -7.50 6.84
CA PRO A 76 1.90 -7.63 7.40
C PRO A 76 2.10 -8.78 8.40
N HIS A 77 1.05 -9.17 9.12
CA HIS A 77 1.13 -10.19 10.17
C HIS A 77 0.89 -11.61 9.68
N THR A 78 0.32 -11.79 8.48
CA THR A 78 -0.04 -13.10 7.90
C THR A 78 0.64 -13.38 6.56
N VAL A 79 1.34 -12.40 5.98
CA VAL A 79 2.07 -12.57 4.73
C VAL A 79 3.06 -13.73 4.83
N ASP A 80 3.02 -14.61 3.83
CA ASP A 80 4.00 -15.66 3.69
C ASP A 80 5.32 -15.06 3.16
N VAL A 81 6.28 -14.90 4.07
CA VAL A 81 7.59 -14.32 3.75
C VAL A 81 8.38 -15.18 2.77
N ALA A 82 8.12 -16.49 2.70
CA ALA A 82 8.78 -17.39 1.77
C ALA A 82 8.26 -17.19 0.33
N GLN A 83 6.97 -16.91 0.16
CA GLN A 83 6.35 -16.66 -1.15
C GLN A 83 6.46 -15.21 -1.62
N ALA A 84 6.67 -14.27 -0.68
CA ALA A 84 6.68 -12.84 -0.97
C ALA A 84 7.65 -12.41 -2.09
N GLU A 85 8.82 -13.06 -2.21
CA GLU A 85 9.76 -12.76 -3.31
C GLU A 85 9.28 -13.33 -4.65
N ASP A 86 8.73 -14.55 -4.64
CA ASP A 86 8.19 -15.21 -5.84
C ASP A 86 6.98 -14.45 -6.39
N ASP A 87 6.11 -13.92 -5.53
CA ASP A 87 4.98 -13.08 -5.92
C ASP A 87 5.43 -11.77 -6.58
N VAL A 88 6.43 -11.10 -6.00
CA VAL A 88 6.98 -9.88 -6.60
C VAL A 88 7.63 -10.17 -7.94
N GLU A 89 8.36 -11.27 -8.07
CA GLU A 89 9.00 -11.66 -9.32
C GLU A 89 7.97 -12.06 -10.38
N ARG A 90 6.87 -12.73 -9.99
CA ARG A 90 5.73 -12.98 -10.86
C ARG A 90 5.14 -11.67 -11.40
N ILE A 91 4.90 -10.67 -10.54
CA ILE A 91 4.35 -9.38 -10.98
C ILE A 91 5.28 -8.71 -11.98
N LYS A 92 6.59 -8.67 -11.70
CA LYS A 92 7.58 -8.06 -12.59
C LYS A 92 7.70 -8.77 -13.94
N SER A 93 7.74 -10.09 -13.92
CA SER A 93 7.94 -10.90 -15.14
C SER A 93 6.70 -10.94 -16.03
N THR A 94 5.50 -10.95 -15.44
CA THR A 94 4.24 -10.99 -16.20
C THR A 94 3.70 -9.60 -16.55
N GLY A 95 4.08 -8.57 -15.79
CA GLY A 95 3.45 -7.25 -15.87
C GLY A 95 1.97 -7.28 -15.42
N ARG A 96 1.62 -8.22 -14.53
CA ARG A 96 0.25 -8.45 -14.06
C ARG A 96 0.20 -8.46 -12.54
N LEU A 97 -0.77 -7.72 -11.99
CA LEU A 97 -1.02 -7.64 -10.55
C LEU A 97 -2.45 -8.10 -10.27
N ARG A 98 -2.64 -8.93 -9.23
CA ARG A 98 -3.95 -9.46 -8.84
C ARG A 98 -4.52 -8.68 -7.68
N LEU A 99 -5.31 -7.65 -7.95
CA LEU A 99 -5.85 -6.78 -6.89
C LEU A 99 -6.71 -7.61 -5.92
N LEU A 100 -6.38 -7.53 -4.62
CA LEU A 100 -6.98 -8.35 -3.57
C LEU A 100 -6.94 -9.86 -3.85
N GLY A 101 -5.95 -10.36 -4.59
CA GLY A 101 -5.90 -11.76 -5.00
C GLY A 101 -5.86 -12.78 -3.85
N VAL A 102 -5.38 -12.38 -2.66
CA VAL A 102 -5.50 -13.20 -1.43
C VAL A 102 -6.95 -13.41 -1.02
N GLU A 103 -7.84 -12.42 -1.26
CA GLU A 103 -9.25 -12.47 -0.87
C GLU A 103 -10.16 -13.02 -1.98
N ILE A 104 -9.87 -12.70 -3.25
CA ILE A 104 -10.77 -12.97 -4.39
C ILE A 104 -10.14 -13.79 -5.52
N GLY A 105 -8.91 -14.30 -5.35
CA GLY A 105 -8.20 -15.07 -6.37
C GLY A 105 -7.73 -14.22 -7.54
N ASP A 106 -7.76 -14.76 -8.76
CA ASP A 106 -7.35 -14.07 -9.99
C ASP A 106 -8.48 -13.27 -10.67
N ALA A 107 -9.62 -13.10 -9.98
CA ALA A 107 -10.80 -12.44 -10.52
C ALA A 107 -10.56 -10.98 -10.98
N GLN A 108 -9.59 -10.29 -10.38
CA GLN A 108 -9.18 -8.94 -10.80
C GLN A 108 -7.67 -8.85 -11.06
N GLU A 109 -7.24 -9.46 -12.17
CA GLU A 109 -5.90 -9.28 -12.69
C GLU A 109 -5.81 -8.06 -13.61
N ILE A 110 -4.92 -7.13 -13.27
CA ILE A 110 -4.74 -5.84 -13.96
C ILE A 110 -3.36 -5.73 -14.60
N ALA A 111 -3.23 -4.84 -15.59
CA ALA A 111 -1.92 -4.50 -16.14
C ALA A 111 -1.12 -3.68 -15.11
N PHE A 112 0.15 -4.02 -14.93
CA PHE A 112 1.03 -3.33 -13.99
C PHE A 112 2.46 -3.26 -14.50
N ASP A 113 2.90 -2.07 -14.90
CA ASP A 113 4.29 -1.82 -15.26
C ASP A 113 5.06 -1.46 -13.99
N PHE A 114 5.88 -2.37 -13.48
CA PHE A 114 6.62 -2.17 -12.24
C PHE A 114 7.45 -0.88 -12.22
N HIS A 115 8.04 -0.48 -13.34
CA HIS A 115 8.93 0.67 -13.41
C HIS A 115 8.18 1.99 -13.50
N ASN A 116 7.06 2.02 -14.22
CA ASN A 116 6.28 3.23 -14.46
C ASN A 116 5.15 3.44 -13.44
N SER A 117 4.57 2.36 -12.94
CA SER A 117 3.49 2.38 -11.96
C SER A 117 3.98 2.50 -10.52
N LEU A 118 5.26 2.28 -10.21
CA LEU A 118 5.81 2.41 -8.86
C LEU A 118 6.97 3.41 -8.82
N VAL A 119 6.67 4.64 -8.40
CA VAL A 119 7.63 5.76 -8.49
C VAL A 119 8.11 6.19 -7.11
N LEU A 120 9.43 6.26 -6.94
CA LEU A 120 10.07 6.75 -5.71
C LEU A 120 10.58 8.17 -5.91
N HIS A 121 9.86 9.15 -5.38
CA HIS A 121 10.26 10.55 -5.42
C HIS A 121 11.28 10.86 -4.33
N ARG A 122 12.57 10.78 -4.67
CA ARG A 122 13.67 11.05 -3.71
C ARG A 122 13.74 12.49 -3.19
N ARG A 123 13.12 13.45 -3.89
CA ARG A 123 13.25 14.90 -3.61
C ARG A 123 11.91 15.62 -3.50
N LYS A 124 10.78 14.92 -3.65
CA LYS A 124 9.46 15.49 -3.42
C LYS A 124 8.96 15.01 -2.06
N ALA A 125 8.30 15.90 -1.33
CA ALA A 125 7.64 15.58 -0.07
C ALA A 125 6.18 16.03 -0.16
N LEU A 126 5.33 15.35 0.61
CA LEU A 126 3.96 15.79 0.84
C LEU A 126 3.90 16.69 2.09
N PRO A 127 2.91 17.59 2.19
CA PRO A 127 2.91 18.63 3.22
C PRO A 127 2.79 18.11 4.67
N TYR A 128 2.10 16.99 4.88
CA TYR A 128 1.71 16.57 6.22
C TYR A 128 2.75 15.72 6.96
N HIS A 129 3.30 14.70 6.31
CA HIS A 129 4.25 13.79 6.96
C HIS A 129 5.33 13.31 5.99
N ALA A 130 6.54 13.06 6.50
CA ALA A 130 7.70 12.69 5.71
C ALA A 130 7.58 11.31 5.03
N ASN A 131 6.72 10.43 5.54
CA ASN A 131 6.42 9.12 4.96
C ASN A 131 5.07 9.16 4.25
N GLY A 132 5.02 9.81 3.10
CA GLY A 132 3.81 9.96 2.29
C GLY A 132 3.78 8.99 1.12
N MET A 133 2.60 8.45 0.82
CA MET A 133 2.35 7.62 -0.35
C MET A 133 1.00 7.99 -0.95
N THR A 134 0.94 8.18 -2.26
CA THR A 134 -0.33 8.35 -2.97
C THR A 134 -0.53 7.18 -3.92
N LEU A 135 -1.75 6.65 -3.97
CA LEU A 135 -2.15 5.60 -4.88
C LEU A 135 -3.27 6.10 -5.79
N TRP A 136 -3.23 5.67 -7.04
CA TRP A 136 -4.23 5.96 -8.06
C TRP A 136 -4.67 4.67 -8.74
N ALA A 137 -5.93 4.62 -9.14
CA ALA A 137 -6.52 3.58 -9.96
C ALA A 137 -7.12 4.21 -11.21
N TYR A 138 -6.92 3.54 -12.35
CA TYR A 138 -7.41 4.00 -13.65
C TYR A 138 -8.20 2.89 -14.34
N ASP A 139 -9.20 3.28 -15.13
CA ASP A 139 -9.90 2.37 -16.03
C ASP A 139 -9.12 2.10 -17.32
N THR A 140 -9.73 1.36 -18.26
CA THR A 140 -9.12 1.02 -19.55
C THR A 140 -8.89 2.22 -20.46
N ASP A 141 -9.63 3.31 -20.27
CA ASP A 141 -9.54 4.54 -21.05
C ASP A 141 -8.53 5.53 -20.44
N GLY A 142 -7.97 5.20 -19.26
CA GLY A 142 -7.06 6.04 -18.51
C GLY A 142 -7.75 7.07 -17.62
N THR A 143 -9.06 6.95 -17.42
CA THR A 143 -9.82 7.81 -16.50
C THR A 143 -9.48 7.41 -15.06
N GLU A 144 -9.23 8.41 -14.21
CA GLU A 144 -9.03 8.19 -12.78
C GLU A 144 -10.34 7.71 -12.12
N LEU A 145 -10.29 6.54 -11.50
CA LEU A 145 -11.40 5.96 -10.73
C LEU A 145 -11.32 6.33 -9.25
N LEU A 146 -10.11 6.35 -8.70
CA LEU A 146 -9.86 6.66 -7.29
C LEU A 146 -8.42 7.14 -7.11
N SER A 147 -8.23 8.13 -6.26
CA SER A 147 -6.93 8.55 -5.74
C SER A 147 -6.99 8.73 -4.23
N LYS A 148 -5.99 8.23 -3.50
CA LYS A 148 -5.86 8.39 -2.05
C LYS A 148 -4.43 8.60 -1.62
N THR A 149 -4.25 9.49 -0.65
CA THR A 149 -2.96 9.76 -0.01
C THR A 149 -2.96 9.19 1.41
N TYR A 150 -1.91 8.44 1.73
CA TYR A 150 -1.68 7.81 3.02
C TYR A 150 -0.34 8.23 3.61
N TYR A 151 -0.29 8.30 4.93
CA TYR A 151 0.90 8.63 5.69
C TYR A 151 1.24 7.53 6.69
N SER A 152 2.46 7.00 6.64
CA SER A 152 2.94 6.05 7.65
C SER A 152 3.62 6.79 8.80
N VAL A 153 2.91 6.92 9.92
CA VAL A 153 3.27 7.83 11.04
C VAL A 153 4.07 7.16 12.16
N GLY A 154 4.50 5.91 11.98
CA GLY A 154 5.28 5.15 12.96
C GLY A 154 4.51 3.98 13.56
N GLY A 155 5.20 3.00 14.17
CA GLY A 155 4.57 1.79 14.75
C GLY A 155 3.83 0.86 13.76
N GLY A 156 3.88 1.16 12.46
CA GLY A 156 3.06 0.49 11.44
C GLY A 156 1.68 1.12 11.24
N PHE A 157 1.37 2.22 11.93
CA PHE A 157 0.12 2.96 11.75
C PHE A 157 0.12 3.74 10.43
N VAL A 158 -1.06 3.82 9.83
CA VAL A 158 -1.33 4.52 8.56
C VAL A 158 -2.50 5.46 8.78
N VAL A 159 -2.38 6.69 8.28
CA VAL A 159 -3.45 7.69 8.31
C VAL A 159 -3.77 8.10 6.88
N ASP A 160 -5.06 8.12 6.53
CA ASP A 160 -5.57 8.71 5.29
C ASP A 160 -5.56 10.24 5.41
N GLU A 161 -5.10 10.95 4.38
CA GLU A 161 -5.08 12.41 4.32
C GLU A 161 -6.44 13.06 4.65
N GLU A 162 -7.55 12.45 4.23
CA GLU A 162 -8.88 12.97 4.57
C GLU A 162 -9.20 12.85 6.07
N ALA A 163 -8.59 11.88 6.77
CA ALA A 163 -8.75 11.70 8.22
C ALA A 163 -7.88 12.67 9.03
N VAL A 164 -6.80 13.19 8.44
CA VAL A 164 -5.90 14.18 9.06
C VAL A 164 -6.63 15.50 9.34
N GLY A 165 -7.52 15.93 8.45
CA GLY A 165 -8.31 17.15 8.62
C GLY A 165 -9.47 17.01 9.63
N ALA A 166 -9.81 15.78 10.03
CA ALA A 166 -10.99 15.46 10.82
C ALA A 166 -10.69 15.05 12.28
N ASP A 167 -9.44 15.18 12.74
CA ASP A 167 -9.00 14.81 14.11
C ASP A 167 -9.41 13.37 14.49
N ARG A 168 -9.31 12.45 13.53
CA ARG A 168 -9.67 11.04 13.70
C ARG A 168 -8.57 10.14 13.19
N ILE A 169 -7.56 9.87 14.02
CA ILE A 169 -6.76 8.65 13.88
C ILE A 169 -7.74 7.49 14.08
N LYS A 170 -8.09 6.80 12.99
CA LYS A 170 -8.96 5.62 13.05
C LYS A 170 -8.10 4.47 13.57
N LEU A 171 -8.47 3.92 14.72
CA LEU A 171 -7.84 2.72 15.28
C LEU A 171 -8.08 1.54 14.33
N ASP A 172 -7.04 0.72 14.17
CA ASP A 172 -7.07 -0.56 13.43
C ASP A 172 -7.79 -1.60 14.32
N ASP A 173 -8.88 -2.21 13.83
CA ASP A 173 -9.69 -3.19 14.57
C ASP A 173 -9.09 -4.61 14.48
N THR A 174 -7.76 -4.73 14.52
CA THR A 174 -7.09 -6.02 14.55
C THR A 174 -7.15 -6.59 15.98
N VAL A 175 -8.18 -7.42 16.22
CA VAL A 175 -8.30 -8.30 17.40
C VAL A 175 -7.50 -9.58 17.20
#